data_AF-A0A816ADL9-F1
#
_entry.id   AF-A0A816ADL9-F1
#
_cell.length_a   1.000
_cell.length_b   1.000
_cell.length_c   1.000
_cell.angle_alpha   90.00
_cell.angle_beta   90.00
_cell.angle_gamma   90.00
#
_symmetry.space_group_name_H-M   'P 1'
#
loop_
_entity.id
_entity.type
_entity.pdbx_description
1 polymer ?
#
loop_
_entity_poly.entity_id
_entity_poly.type
_entity_poly.pdbx_seq_one_letter_code
_entity_poly.pdbx_strand_id
1 'polypeptide(L)'
;MLPLLPPQEIIIAFTDIIECISNVNQIFLKLTDYILHTYIEDALFPPSFWNLFDLIGSRPRTNNHVEGFHGQLNSHCQTQPNLWAWIRYIQESEESIMVRVEQEEAQQRTTRPRRIKSVRNDNILIQAKEEYLNGSLDLGGYQRRLRPTFYRYIKLFDTIDKDDLDYQPNS
;
A
#
# COMPACT_ATOMS: atom_id res chain seq x y z
N MET A 1 -8.59 -4.79 -7.26
CA MET A 1 -9.65 -4.28 -6.38
C MET A 1 -9.72 -5.13 -5.12
N LEU A 2 -9.32 -6.40 -5.23
CA LEU A 2 -9.35 -7.40 -4.18
C LEU A 2 -8.83 -6.94 -2.81
N PRO A 3 -7.69 -6.23 -2.70
CA PRO A 3 -7.20 -5.80 -1.38
C PRO A 3 -8.10 -4.78 -0.67
N LEU A 4 -8.97 -4.09 -1.39
CA LEU A 4 -9.85 -3.05 -0.83
C LEU A 4 -11.29 -3.54 -0.66
N LEU A 5 -11.56 -4.81 -0.93
CA LEU A 5 -12.87 -5.40 -0.69
C LEU A 5 -13.01 -5.83 0.78
N PRO A 6 -14.24 -5.79 1.33
CA PRO A 6 -14.50 -6.37 2.63
C PRO A 6 -14.06 -7.85 2.65
N PRO A 7 -13.34 -8.32 3.68
CA PRO A 7 -12.81 -9.68 3.72
C PRO A 7 -13.89 -10.77 3.56
N GLN A 8 -15.09 -10.53 4.09
CA GLN A 8 -16.21 -11.47 4.02
C GLN A 8 -16.67 -11.68 2.56
N GLU A 9 -16.74 -10.60 1.79
CA GLU A 9 -17.14 -10.63 0.38
C GLU A 9 -16.10 -11.34 -0.49
N ILE A 10 -14.83 -11.31 -0.09
CA ILE A 10 -13.75 -12.04 -0.76
C ILE A 10 -13.96 -13.54 -0.58
N ILE A 11 -14.17 -13.99 0.65
CA ILE A 11 -14.37 -15.42 0.96
C ILE A 11 -15.59 -15.93 0.19
N ILE A 12 -16.74 -15.25 0.32
CA ILE A 12 -17.98 -15.62 -0.38
C ILE A 12 -17.76 -15.71 -1.90
N ALA A 13 -17.18 -14.68 -2.50
CA ALA A 13 -16.96 -14.67 -3.94
C ALA A 13 -16.03 -15.80 -4.41
N PHE A 14 -14.98 -16.13 -3.66
CA PHE A 14 -14.11 -17.25 -4.00
C PHE A 14 -14.79 -18.59 -3.82
N THR A 15 -15.58 -18.79 -2.76
CA THR A 15 -16.38 -20.01 -2.58
C THR A 15 -17.36 -20.22 -3.72
N ASP A 16 -18.11 -19.18 -4.12
CA ASP A 16 -19.06 -19.22 -5.23
C ASP A 16 -18.37 -19.57 -6.56
N ILE A 17 -17.20 -18.97 -6.81
CA ILE A 17 -16.40 -19.22 -8.02
C ILE A 17 -15.91 -20.67 -8.04
N ILE A 18 -15.42 -21.17 -6.91
CA ILE A 18 -14.93 -22.55 -6.78
C ILE A 18 -16.06 -23.54 -7.01
N GLU A 19 -17.23 -23.31 -6.41
CA GLU A 19 -18.42 -24.15 -6.61
C GLU A 19 -18.85 -24.14 -8.09
N CYS A 20 -18.94 -22.96 -8.71
CA CYS A 20 -19.29 -22.83 -10.13
C CYS A 20 -18.29 -23.56 -11.04
N ILE A 21 -16.99 -23.41 -10.80
CA ILE A 21 -15.94 -23.97 -11.66
C ILE A 21 -15.80 -25.49 -11.50
N SER A 22 -15.94 -25.99 -10.26
CA SER A 22 -15.89 -27.43 -9.96
C SER A 22 -16.99 -28.20 -10.69
N ASN A 23 -18.14 -27.56 -10.89
CA ASN A 23 -19.27 -28.11 -11.66
C ASN A 23 -19.05 -28.12 -13.18
N VAL A 24 -18.09 -27.35 -13.70
CA VAL A 24 -17.84 -27.19 -15.15
C VAL A 24 -16.77 -28.16 -15.64
N ASN A 25 -15.63 -28.26 -14.96
CA ASN A 25 -14.56 -29.16 -15.39
C ASN A 25 -13.56 -29.49 -14.26
N GLN A 26 -13.31 -30.78 -14.06
CA GLN A 26 -12.37 -31.30 -13.04
C GLN A 26 -10.91 -30.84 -13.25
N ILE A 27 -10.53 -30.38 -14.45
CA ILE A 27 -9.20 -29.81 -14.72
C ILE A 27 -8.92 -28.59 -13.85
N PHE A 28 -9.95 -27.82 -13.49
CA PHE A 28 -9.78 -26.63 -12.67
C PHE A 28 -9.71 -26.92 -11.17
N LEU A 29 -9.99 -28.15 -10.73
CA LEU A 29 -9.92 -28.52 -9.30
C LEU A 29 -8.53 -28.26 -8.71
N LYS A 30 -7.47 -28.57 -9.48
CA LYS A 30 -6.09 -28.28 -9.04
C LYS A 30 -5.82 -26.79 -8.87
N LEU A 31 -6.45 -25.94 -9.70
CA LEU A 31 -6.31 -24.49 -9.61
C LEU A 31 -7.11 -23.93 -8.43
N THR A 32 -8.33 -24.41 -8.22
CA THR A 32 -9.18 -23.98 -7.11
C THR A 32 -8.58 -24.40 -5.76
N ASP A 33 -8.07 -25.62 -5.64
CA ASP A 33 -7.36 -26.10 -4.44
C ASP A 33 -6.13 -25.24 -4.17
N TYR A 34 -5.34 -24.94 -5.21
CA TYR A 34 -4.18 -24.07 -5.08
C TYR A 34 -4.56 -22.68 -4.56
N ILE A 35 -5.58 -22.04 -5.14
CA ILE A 35 -6.01 -20.71 -4.72
C ILE A 35 -6.52 -20.72 -3.28
N LEU A 36 -7.32 -21.73 -2.92
CA LEU A 36 -7.90 -21.86 -1.59
C LEU A 36 -6.80 -22.02 -0.53
N HIS A 37 -5.88 -22.97 -0.74
CA HIS A 37 -4.75 -23.24 0.16
C HIS A 37 -3.63 -22.18 0.14
N THR A 38 -3.59 -21.33 -0.87
CA THR A 38 -2.55 -20.28 -0.95
C THR A 38 -3.05 -18.95 -0.41
N TYR A 39 -4.34 -18.62 -0.58
CA TYR A 39 -4.85 -17.26 -0.35
C TYR A 39 -6.11 -17.13 0.53
N ILE A 40 -6.88 -18.20 0.77
CA ILE A 40 -8.20 -18.10 1.43
C ILE A 40 -8.24 -18.87 2.77
N GLU A 41 -8.15 -20.21 2.74
CA GLU A 41 -8.31 -21.08 3.92
C GLU A 41 -6.99 -21.77 4.28
N ASP A 42 -6.57 -21.69 5.55
CA ASP A 42 -5.26 -22.16 6.04
C ASP A 42 -4.10 -21.77 5.11
N ALA A 43 -4.22 -20.54 4.61
CA ALA A 43 -3.46 -20.05 3.48
C ALA A 43 -2.03 -19.64 3.87
N LEU A 44 -1.08 -19.88 2.95
CA LEU A 44 0.27 -19.32 3.06
C LEU A 44 0.27 -17.78 3.11
N PHE A 45 -0.65 -17.16 2.37
CA PHE A 45 -0.85 -15.72 2.31
C PHE A 45 -2.31 -15.38 2.63
N PRO A 46 -2.71 -15.44 3.90
CA PRO A 46 -4.11 -15.25 4.29
C PRO A 46 -4.59 -13.83 3.97
N PRO A 47 -5.91 -13.59 3.84
CA PRO A 47 -6.43 -12.26 3.57
C PRO A 47 -5.95 -11.20 4.56
N SER A 48 -5.70 -11.55 5.82
CA SER A 48 -5.11 -10.63 6.80
C SER A 48 -3.73 -10.08 6.42
N PHE A 49 -2.99 -10.77 5.55
CA PHE A 49 -1.67 -10.35 5.09
C PHE A 49 -1.74 -9.25 4.01
N TRP A 50 -2.70 -9.35 3.09
CA TRP A 50 -2.77 -8.50 1.91
C TRP A 50 -4.03 -7.64 1.80
N ASN A 51 -5.07 -7.93 2.59
CA ASN A 51 -6.28 -7.11 2.66
C ASN A 51 -5.97 -5.80 3.38
N LEU A 52 -6.44 -4.71 2.80
CA LEU A 52 -6.20 -3.34 3.23
C LEU A 52 -7.50 -2.63 3.62
N PHE A 53 -8.64 -3.32 3.62
CA PHE A 53 -9.95 -2.72 3.88
C PHE A 53 -9.99 -2.00 5.23
N ASP A 54 -9.48 -2.65 6.28
CA ASP A 54 -9.42 -2.07 7.63
C ASP A 54 -8.40 -0.94 7.75
N LEU A 55 -7.37 -0.97 6.92
CA LEU A 55 -6.33 0.06 6.86
C LEU A 55 -6.71 1.27 5.99
N ILE A 56 -7.89 1.28 5.35
CA ILE A 56 -8.38 2.45 4.62
C ILE A 56 -8.53 3.63 5.61
N GLY A 57 -7.72 4.68 5.39
CA GLY A 57 -7.68 5.90 6.21
C GLY A 57 -6.57 5.92 7.26
N SER A 58 -6.06 4.76 7.68
CA SER A 58 -5.07 4.58 8.73
C SER A 58 -3.76 3.95 8.25
N ARG A 59 -3.67 3.53 6.98
CA ARG A 59 -2.48 2.89 6.40
C ARG A 59 -1.25 3.80 6.51
N PRO A 60 -0.15 3.32 7.13
CA PRO A 60 1.16 3.96 6.98
C PRO A 60 1.54 3.95 5.50
N ARG A 61 1.72 5.12 4.87
CA ARG A 61 2.24 5.16 3.51
C ARG A 61 3.71 4.71 3.53
N THR A 62 4.08 4.02 2.45
CA THR A 62 5.36 3.33 2.20
C THR A 62 6.60 4.13 2.59
N ASN A 63 7.72 3.39 2.65
CA ASN A 63 9.07 3.73 3.09
C ASN A 63 9.74 4.97 2.44
N ASN A 64 8.99 5.83 1.74
CA ASN A 64 9.45 7.07 1.10
C ASN A 64 10.26 7.96 2.04
N HIS A 65 10.01 7.90 3.34
CA HIS A 65 10.78 8.63 4.34
C HIS A 65 12.20 8.07 4.51
N VAL A 66 12.34 6.74 4.55
CA VAL A 66 13.63 6.05 4.67
C VAL A 66 14.37 6.07 3.34
N GLU A 67 13.70 5.86 2.21
CA GLU A 67 14.27 6.04 0.87
C GLU A 67 14.76 7.47 0.66
N GLY A 68 13.97 8.47 1.08
CA GLY A 68 14.36 9.87 1.04
C GLY A 68 15.55 10.19 1.97
N PHE A 69 15.57 9.60 3.16
CA PHE A 69 16.69 9.73 4.09
C PHE A 69 17.98 9.11 3.52
N HIS A 70 17.91 7.89 2.99
CA HIS A 70 19.05 7.23 2.35
C HIS A 70 19.50 7.98 1.10
N GLY A 71 18.59 8.54 0.31
CA GLY A 71 18.92 9.37 -0.85
C GLY A 71 19.69 10.65 -0.45
N GLN A 72 19.25 11.32 0.62
CA GLN A 72 19.97 12.48 1.16
C GLN A 72 21.31 12.10 1.81
N LEU A 73 21.36 10.97 2.50
CA LEU A 73 22.60 10.45 3.07
C LEU A 73 23.61 10.13 1.98
N ASN A 74 23.19 9.44 0.91
CA ASN A 74 24.05 9.09 -0.22
C ASN A 74 24.50 10.32 -1.02
N SER A 75 23.70 11.39 -1.09
CA SER A 75 24.13 12.63 -1.75
C SER A 75 25.19 13.40 -0.95
N HIS A 76 25.13 13.35 0.37
CA HIS A 76 26.10 13.99 1.27
C HIS A 76 27.35 13.13 1.51
N CYS A 77 27.17 11.82 1.56
CA CYS A 77 28.22 10.84 1.79
C CYS A 77 28.50 10.09 0.48
N GLN A 78 29.26 10.72 -0.43
CA GLN A 78 29.82 10.02 -1.58
C GLN A 78 30.82 8.93 -1.14
N THR A 79 31.25 8.07 -2.05
CA THR A 79 32.15 6.93 -1.80
C THR A 79 33.40 7.41 -1.03
N GLN A 80 33.45 7.09 0.27
CA GLN A 80 34.39 7.56 1.31
C GLN A 80 34.08 8.93 1.95
N PRO A 81 33.02 9.02 2.77
CA PRO A 81 32.73 10.25 3.50
C PRO A 81 33.82 10.54 4.54
N ASN A 82 34.20 11.81 4.63
CA ASN A 82 34.94 12.31 5.79
C ASN A 82 34.11 12.06 7.06
N LEU A 83 34.68 11.39 8.06
CA LEU A 83 34.01 11.06 9.33
C LEU A 83 33.35 12.29 9.97
N TRP A 84 34.01 13.45 9.89
CA TRP A 84 33.47 14.70 10.43
C TRP A 84 32.26 15.22 9.65
N ALA A 85 32.22 14.99 8.33
CA ALA A 85 31.07 15.33 7.51
C ALA A 85 29.87 14.42 7.83
N TRP A 86 30.12 13.13 8.09
CA TRP A 86 29.10 12.19 8.52
C TRP A 86 28.52 12.53 9.90
N ILE A 87 29.39 12.83 10.89
CA ILE A 87 28.94 13.25 12.23
C ILE A 87 28.10 14.52 12.13
N ARG A 88 28.54 15.51 11.34
CA ARG A 88 27.81 16.77 11.17
C ARG A 88 26.45 16.53 10.52
N TYR A 89 26.38 15.71 9.48
CA TYR A 89 25.11 15.37 8.83
C TYR A 89 24.13 14.71 9.81
N ILE A 90 24.61 13.82 10.70
CA ILE A 90 23.76 13.20 11.72
C ILE A 90 23.21 14.26 12.68
N GLN A 91 24.06 15.17 13.18
CA GLN A 91 23.66 16.25 14.08
C GLN A 91 22.61 17.17 13.42
N GLU A 92 22.85 17.58 12.18
CA GLU A 92 21.90 18.39 11.39
C GLU A 92 20.58 17.64 11.16
N SER A 93 20.65 16.34 10.90
CA SER A 93 19.47 15.50 10.71
C SER A 93 18.64 15.38 12.00
N GLU A 94 19.28 15.21 13.15
CA GLU A 94 18.64 15.13 14.47
C GLU A 94 17.96 16.45 14.82
N GLU A 95 18.65 17.59 14.67
CA GLU A 95 18.06 18.92 14.87
C GLU A 95 16.84 19.14 13.98
N SER A 96 16.93 18.77 12.70
CA SER A 96 15.80 18.89 11.77
C SER A 96 14.60 18.02 12.16
N ILE A 97 14.84 16.84 12.74
CA ILE A 97 13.81 15.93 13.22
C ILE A 97 13.16 16.48 14.49
N MET A 98 13.95 16.95 15.45
CA MET A 98 13.43 17.53 16.70
C MET A 98 12.54 18.74 16.42
N VAL A 99 12.97 19.64 15.54
CA VAL A 99 12.14 20.79 15.12
C VAL A 99 10.82 20.33 14.51
N ARG A 100 10.81 19.25 13.72
CA ARG A 100 9.57 18.71 13.14
C ARG A 100 8.67 18.07 14.20
N VAL A 101 9.24 17.35 15.18
CA VAL A 101 8.50 16.76 16.30
C VAL A 101 7.85 17.86 17.14
N GLU A 102 8.61 18.88 17.54
CA GLU A 102 8.07 20.03 18.31
C GLU A 102 6.95 20.75 17.54
N GLN A 103 7.10 20.92 16.22
CA GLN A 103 6.06 21.51 15.38
C GLN A 103 4.80 20.64 15.28
N GLU A 104 4.95 19.31 15.24
CA GLU A 104 3.84 18.37 15.27
C GLU A 104 3.12 18.38 16.63
N GLU A 105 3.87 18.41 17.74
CA GLU A 105 3.35 18.53 19.11
C GLU A 105 2.60 19.85 19.33
N ALA A 106 3.13 20.95 18.79
CA ALA A 106 2.50 22.27 18.81
C ALA A 106 1.29 22.41 17.87
N GLN A 107 0.91 21.33 17.16
CA GLN A 107 -0.10 21.31 16.08
C GLN A 107 0.17 22.31 14.94
N GLN A 108 1.38 22.88 14.88
CA GLN A 108 1.84 23.75 13.81
C GLN A 108 2.32 22.88 12.65
N ARG A 109 1.38 22.35 11.87
CA ARG A 109 1.69 21.49 10.71
C ARG A 109 2.56 22.24 9.69
N THR A 110 3.85 21.92 9.64
CA THR A 110 4.79 22.35 8.59
C THR A 110 5.07 21.26 7.56
N THR A 111 4.59 20.03 7.77
CA THR A 111 4.73 18.96 6.78
C THR A 111 4.11 19.45 5.48
N ARG A 112 4.91 19.43 4.39
CA ARG A 112 4.46 19.85 3.06
C ARG A 112 3.04 19.31 2.82
N PRO A 113 2.06 20.17 2.52
CA PRO A 113 0.68 19.74 2.40
C PRO A 113 0.63 18.59 1.41
N ARG A 114 -0.02 17.50 1.82
CA ARG A 114 -0.20 16.33 0.95
C ARG A 114 -0.77 16.82 -0.37
N ARG A 115 -0.29 16.25 -1.48
CA ARG A 115 -0.82 16.58 -2.82
C ARG A 115 -2.35 16.48 -2.75
N ILE A 116 -3.05 17.56 -3.09
CA ILE A 116 -4.52 17.67 -3.00
C ILE A 116 -5.22 16.46 -3.63
N LYS A 117 -4.68 15.98 -4.76
CA LYS A 117 -5.16 14.78 -5.46
C LYS A 117 -5.08 13.51 -4.59
N SER A 118 -4.01 13.32 -3.82
CA SER A 118 -3.84 12.18 -2.91
C SER A 118 -4.85 12.25 -1.76
N VAL A 119 -5.02 13.44 -1.17
CA VAL A 119 -5.99 13.66 -0.09
C VAL A 119 -7.40 13.37 -0.58
N ARG A 120 -7.75 13.88 -1.78
CA ARG A 120 -9.04 13.63 -2.40
C ARG A 120 -9.29 12.13 -2.63
N ASN A 121 -8.28 11.39 -3.12
CA ASN A 121 -8.42 9.95 -3.34
C ASN A 121 -8.62 9.20 -2.02
N ASP A 122 -7.90 9.56 -0.96
CA ASP A 122 -8.09 8.94 0.37
C ASP A 122 -9.48 9.20 0.90
N ASN A 123 -9.96 10.44 0.80
CA ASN A 123 -11.31 10.82 1.23
C ASN A 123 -12.38 10.04 0.47
N ILE A 124 -12.20 9.81 -0.82
CA ILE A 124 -13.12 8.97 -1.63
C ILE A 124 -13.16 7.54 -1.10
N LEU A 125 -12.01 6.96 -0.74
CA LEU A 125 -11.94 5.59 -0.20
C LEU A 125 -12.57 5.50 1.18
N ILE A 126 -12.27 6.45 2.07
CA ILE A 126 -12.82 6.53 3.43
C ILE A 126 -14.35 6.67 3.36
N GLN A 127 -14.84 7.64 2.60
CA GLN A 127 -16.27 7.87 2.45
C GLN A 127 -16.99 6.66 1.83
N ALA A 128 -16.41 6.03 0.80
CA ALA A 128 -17.00 4.83 0.21
C ALA A 128 -17.06 3.66 1.19
N LYS A 129 -16.03 3.48 2.03
CA LYS A 129 -16.00 2.46 3.09
C LYS A 129 -17.09 2.75 4.13
N GLU A 130 -17.18 3.99 4.62
CA GLU A 130 -18.21 4.39 5.56
C GLU A 130 -19.60 4.12 4.99
N GLU A 131 -19.93 4.64 3.79
CA GLU A 131 -21.25 4.43 3.20
C GLU A 131 -21.61 2.95 2.98
N TYR A 132 -20.63 2.08 2.68
CA TYR A 132 -20.85 0.63 2.61
C TYR A 132 -21.13 0.03 3.99
N LEU A 133 -20.33 0.35 5.01
CA LEU A 133 -20.52 -0.15 6.38
C LEU A 133 -21.86 0.31 6.99
N ASN A 134 -22.32 1.49 6.59
CA ASN A 134 -23.59 2.08 7.05
C ASN A 134 -24.81 1.47 6.35
N GLY A 135 -24.61 0.63 5.32
CA GLY A 135 -25.67 0.08 4.48
C GLY A 135 -26.26 1.08 3.46
N SER A 136 -25.71 2.29 3.35
CA SER A 136 -26.15 3.31 2.37
C SER A 136 -25.72 2.98 0.94
N LEU A 137 -24.75 2.08 0.79
CA LEU A 137 -24.17 1.68 -0.50
C LEU A 137 -24.08 0.16 -0.60
N ASP A 138 -24.58 -0.39 -1.70
CA ASP A 138 -24.44 -1.81 -2.03
C ASP A 138 -23.01 -2.15 -2.47
N LEU A 139 -22.66 -3.45 -2.45
CA LEU A 139 -21.33 -3.91 -2.90
C LEU A 139 -21.01 -3.44 -4.33
N GLY A 140 -22.00 -3.47 -5.23
CA GLY A 140 -21.84 -3.00 -6.61
C GLY A 140 -21.58 -1.50 -6.72
N GLY A 141 -22.25 -0.68 -5.91
CA GLY A 141 -21.99 0.74 -5.76
C GLY A 141 -20.61 1.03 -5.18
N TYR A 142 -20.22 0.29 -4.14
CA TYR A 142 -18.89 0.39 -3.52
C TYR A 142 -17.78 0.10 -4.53
N GLN A 143 -17.88 -1.03 -5.24
CA GLN A 143 -16.93 -1.41 -6.29
C GLN A 143 -16.85 -0.34 -7.39
N ARG A 144 -17.98 0.24 -7.83
CA ARG A 144 -17.95 1.31 -8.85
C ARG A 144 -17.15 2.54 -8.41
N ARG A 145 -17.24 2.93 -7.14
CA ARG A 145 -16.47 4.06 -6.58
C ARG A 145 -14.97 3.74 -6.44
N LEU A 146 -14.64 2.50 -6.14
CA LEU A 146 -13.25 2.06 -6.00
C LEU A 146 -12.51 1.96 -7.34
N ARG A 147 -13.19 1.58 -8.44
CA ARG A 147 -12.58 1.31 -9.76
C ARG A 147 -11.61 2.42 -10.23
N PRO A 148 -12.01 3.69 -10.35
CA PRO A 148 -11.14 4.75 -10.87
C PRO A 148 -9.92 5.01 -9.97
N THR A 149 -10.07 4.80 -8.67
CA THR A 149 -8.99 4.96 -7.70
C THR A 149 -8.02 3.78 -7.78
N PHE A 150 -8.53 2.56 -7.91
CA PHE A 150 -7.74 1.34 -7.99
C PHE A 150 -6.91 1.20 -9.27
N TYR A 151 -7.44 1.55 -10.45
CA TYR A 151 -6.66 1.54 -11.70
C TYR A 151 -5.42 2.46 -11.63
N ARG A 152 -5.48 3.51 -10.80
CA ARG A 152 -4.34 4.41 -10.56
C ARG A 152 -3.34 3.82 -9.57
N TYR A 153 -3.80 3.00 -8.61
CA TYR A 153 -2.93 2.27 -7.70
C TYR A 153 -2.10 1.21 -8.45
N ILE A 154 -2.71 0.42 -9.33
CA ILE A 154 -1.96 -0.56 -10.14
C ILE A 154 -0.90 0.11 -11.02
N LYS A 155 -1.25 1.20 -11.72
CA LYS A 155 -0.26 1.94 -12.53
C LYS A 155 0.93 2.48 -11.74
N LEU A 156 0.78 2.69 -10.43
CA LEU A 156 1.86 3.14 -9.56
C LEU A 156 2.79 1.99 -9.15
N PHE A 157 2.27 0.76 -9.07
CA PHE A 157 3.08 -0.44 -8.85
C PHE A 157 3.78 -0.90 -10.14
N ASP A 158 3.13 -0.80 -11.30
CA ASP A 158 3.76 -1.11 -12.60
C ASP A 158 4.98 -0.21 -12.92
N THR A 159 5.05 0.98 -12.31
CA THR A 159 6.21 1.88 -12.45
C THR A 159 7.36 1.55 -11.52
N ILE A 160 7.14 0.73 -10.48
CA ILE A 160 8.19 0.34 -9.52
C ILE A 160 9.03 -0.82 -10.08
N ASP A 161 8.44 -1.72 -10.89
CA ASP A 161 9.15 -2.90 -11.42
C ASP A 161 10.08 -2.63 -12.62
N LYS A 162 10.05 -1.44 -13.22
CA LYS A 162 10.84 -1.17 -14.45
C LYS A 162 12.25 -0.64 -14.19
N ASP A 163 12.47 0.03 -13.06
CA ASP A 163 13.77 0.68 -12.79
C ASP A 163 14.74 -0.25 -12.00
N ASP A 164 14.25 -1.36 -11.43
CA ASP A 164 15.04 -2.31 -10.63
C ASP A 164 15.61 -3.50 -11.43
N LEU A 165 15.36 -3.60 -12.74
CA LEU A 165 15.85 -4.70 -13.60
C LEU A 165 17.18 -4.42 -14.32
N ASP A 166 17.72 -3.20 -14.20
CA ASP A 166 18.95 -2.79 -14.92
C ASP A 166 20.24 -2.85 -14.06
N TYR A 167 20.24 -3.53 -12.90
CA TYR A 167 21.47 -3.76 -12.15
C TYR A 167 22.35 -4.81 -12.83
N GLN A 168 23.26 -4.36 -13.70
CA GLN A 168 24.42 -5.12 -14.15
C GLN A 168 25.56 -4.91 -13.14
N PRO A 169 26.02 -5.95 -12.42
CA PRO A 169 27.19 -5.82 -11.56
C PRO A 169 28.43 -5.67 -12.45
N ASN A 170 29.01 -4.47 -12.48
CA ASN A 170 30.27 -4.24 -13.19
C ASN A 170 31.39 -5.07 -12.55
N SER A 171 32.04 -5.89 -13.39
CA SER A 171 33.29 -6.63 -13.12
C SER A 171 34.51 -5.72 -13.24
#